data_AF-A0A958PGV2-F1
#
_entry.id   AF-A0A958PGV2-F1
#
_cell.length_a   1.000
_cell.length_b   1.000
_cell.length_c   1.000
_cell.angle_alpha   90.00
_cell.angle_beta   90.00
_cell.angle_gamma   90.00
#
_symmetry.space_group_name_H-M   'P 1'
#
loop_
_entity.id
_entity.type
_entity.pdbx_description
1 polymer ?
#
loop_
_entity_poly.entity_id
_entity_poly.type
_entity_poly.pdbx_seq_one_letter_code
_entity_poly.pdbx_strand_id
1 'polypeptide(L)'
;MFQKLFAFLLAAMVSVSGIAGDIPGGQVRDAEGLMPNTFEVMLSPEVVFQNGGIYLNSELRYQASEDVGVGFGFGSGEMGYNFGGYGVWYIIPDLQSQPAVSLLGGMYFNSLKLENYFVLRFSPTVSKRFVMGWGNLTPYWAMQFSPSFSFGAAPNVFSIRTVMGSQVNVHALGGLRLWLEFGLGIVNGLNEFALGISYPFSGLNG
;
A
#
# COMPACT_ATOMS: atom_id res chain seq x y z
N MET A 1 1.63 24.75 -19.69
CA MET A 1 2.48 23.69 -19.07
C MET A 1 1.62 22.56 -18.51
N PHE A 2 0.58 22.88 -17.71
CA PHE A 2 -0.30 21.90 -17.05
C PHE A 2 -1.01 20.90 -17.99
N GLN A 3 -1.55 21.35 -19.13
CA GLN A 3 -2.21 20.47 -20.10
C GLN A 3 -1.26 19.44 -20.74
N LYS A 4 0.01 19.80 -20.96
CA LYS A 4 1.01 18.88 -21.55
C LYS A 4 1.44 17.81 -20.54
N LEU A 5 1.56 18.19 -19.26
CA LEU A 5 1.84 17.25 -18.18
C LEU A 5 0.67 16.28 -17.96
N PHE A 6 -0.56 16.78 -17.96
CA PHE A 6 -1.76 15.96 -17.85
C PHE A 6 -1.89 14.97 -19.02
N ALA A 7 -1.68 15.42 -20.26
CA ALA A 7 -1.71 14.54 -21.43
C ALA A 7 -0.60 13.49 -21.41
N PHE A 8 0.60 13.83 -20.91
CA PHE A 8 1.70 12.89 -20.74
C PHE A 8 1.39 11.83 -19.68
N LEU A 9 0.85 12.24 -18.52
CA LEU A 9 0.41 11.33 -17.47
C LEU A 9 -0.69 10.39 -17.97
N LEU A 10 -1.69 10.94 -18.67
CA LEU A 10 -2.78 10.15 -19.27
C LEU A 10 -2.23 9.15 -20.30
N ALA A 11 -1.30 9.55 -21.16
CA ALA A 11 -0.67 8.68 -22.14
C ALA A 11 0.16 7.56 -21.49
N ALA A 12 0.92 7.88 -20.42
CA ALA A 12 1.68 6.90 -19.66
C ALA A 12 0.78 5.86 -18.97
N MET A 13 -0.44 6.26 -18.55
CA MET A 13 -1.43 5.35 -17.96
C MET A 13 -2.03 4.37 -18.99
N VAL A 14 -2.07 4.73 -20.27
CA VAL A 14 -2.65 3.90 -21.34
C VAL A 14 -1.62 2.91 -21.94
N SER A 15 -0.32 3.18 -21.81
CA SER A 15 0.71 2.48 -22.60
C SER A 15 1.31 1.20 -21.99
N VAL A 16 0.81 0.68 -20.86
CA VAL A 16 1.34 -0.55 -20.25
C VAL A 16 0.27 -1.64 -20.19
N SER A 17 -0.13 -2.14 -21.37
CA SER A 17 -0.98 -3.33 -21.51
C SER A 17 -0.15 -4.60 -21.28
N GLY A 18 0.27 -4.81 -20.03
CA GLY A 18 0.76 -6.11 -19.57
C GLY A 18 -0.41 -6.92 -19.02
N ILE A 19 -0.42 -8.23 -19.27
CA ILE A 19 -1.26 -9.15 -18.49
C ILE A 19 -0.68 -9.13 -17.09
N ALA A 20 -1.28 -8.32 -16.21
CA ALA A 20 -0.86 -8.26 -14.83
C ALA A 20 -1.16 -9.59 -14.16
N GLY A 21 -0.10 -10.24 -13.67
CA GLY A 21 -0.15 -11.50 -12.94
C GLY A 21 -0.24 -11.30 -11.42
N ASP A 22 -0.70 -10.12 -10.98
CA ASP A 22 -0.91 -9.83 -9.56
C ASP A 22 -2.33 -9.33 -9.29
N ILE A 23 -2.79 -9.47 -8.05
CA ILE A 23 -4.03 -8.88 -7.53
C ILE A 23 -3.61 -7.75 -6.60
N PRO A 24 -4.33 -6.63 -6.55
CA PRO A 24 -4.06 -5.65 -5.54
C PRO A 24 -4.16 -6.26 -4.15
N GLY A 25 -3.18 -5.99 -3.31
CA GLY A 25 -3.18 -6.42 -1.92
C GLY A 25 -1.96 -5.86 -1.21
N GLY A 26 -2.06 -5.64 0.09
CA GLY A 26 -0.98 -5.06 0.88
C GLY A 26 -0.63 -3.65 0.40
N GLN A 27 -1.28 -2.65 1.00
CA GLN A 27 -1.04 -1.27 0.62
C GLN A 27 0.38 -0.85 0.96
N VAL A 28 0.96 -0.03 0.10
CA VAL A 28 2.22 0.61 0.47
C VAL A 28 1.87 1.76 1.39
N ARG A 29 2.44 1.74 2.59
CA ARG A 29 2.20 2.80 3.56
C ARG A 29 3.35 3.77 3.59
N ASP A 30 3.07 4.96 4.10
CA ASP A 30 4.12 5.89 4.50
C ASP A 30 5.06 5.23 5.54
N ALA A 31 6.22 5.85 5.73
CA ALA A 31 7.16 5.45 6.76
C ALA A 31 6.87 6.10 8.13
N GLU A 32 5.63 6.55 8.38
CA GLU A 32 5.22 7.07 9.68
C GLU A 32 4.81 5.91 10.60
N GLY A 33 5.66 5.61 11.59
CA GLY A 33 5.34 4.67 12.65
C GLY A 33 4.15 5.13 13.50
N LEU A 34 3.37 4.18 14.01
CA LEU A 34 2.43 4.46 15.09
C LEU A 34 3.18 4.56 16.42
N MET A 35 2.49 4.99 17.48
CA MET A 35 3.04 4.82 18.83
C MET A 35 3.17 3.32 19.13
N PRO A 36 4.18 2.89 19.90
CA PRO A 36 4.27 1.51 20.37
C PRO A 36 2.98 1.06 21.07
N ASN A 37 2.64 -0.23 20.95
CA ASN A 37 1.42 -0.82 21.48
C ASN A 37 0.10 -0.22 20.93
N THR A 38 0.13 0.20 19.67
CA THR A 38 -1.04 0.74 18.96
C THR A 38 -1.47 -0.23 17.87
N PHE A 39 -2.78 -0.46 17.77
CA PHE A 39 -3.42 -1.13 16.66
C PHE A 39 -3.98 -0.11 15.69
N GLU A 40 -4.15 -0.49 14.43
CA GLU A 40 -4.84 0.32 13.46
C GLU A 40 -5.63 -0.57 12.52
N VAL A 41 -6.90 -0.24 12.32
CA VAL A 41 -7.72 -0.84 11.28
C VAL A 41 -7.79 0.11 10.09
N MET A 42 -7.72 -0.44 8.88
CA MET A 42 -7.88 0.30 7.64
C MET A 42 -8.87 -0.39 6.73
N LEU A 43 -9.63 0.42 5.99
CA LEU A 43 -10.45 0.00 4.88
C LEU A 43 -10.11 0.85 3.67
N SER A 44 -9.88 0.23 2.52
CA SER A 44 -9.55 0.95 1.30
C SER A 44 -10.21 0.34 0.06
N PRO A 45 -11.22 1.01 -0.52
CA PRO A 45 -11.59 0.76 -1.90
C PRO A 45 -10.48 1.14 -2.87
N GLU A 46 -10.41 0.39 -3.96
CA GLU A 46 -9.39 0.50 -4.97
C GLU A 46 -9.96 0.22 -6.37
N VAL A 47 -9.42 0.91 -7.37
CA VAL A 47 -9.76 0.73 -8.79
C VAL A 47 -8.50 0.33 -9.56
N VAL A 48 -8.62 -0.75 -10.34
CA VAL A 48 -7.55 -1.27 -11.19
C VAL A 48 -7.80 -0.86 -12.64
N PHE A 49 -6.81 -0.24 -13.29
CA PHE A 49 -7.02 0.35 -14.61
C PHE A 49 -6.85 -0.64 -15.78
N GLN A 50 -5.81 -1.49 -15.80
CA GLN A 50 -5.51 -2.27 -17.03
C GLN A 50 -6.49 -3.41 -17.31
N ASN A 51 -7.02 -4.04 -16.26
CA ASN A 51 -7.98 -5.14 -16.39
C ASN A 51 -9.41 -4.71 -16.05
N GLY A 52 -9.59 -3.46 -15.61
CA GLY A 52 -10.80 -3.03 -14.92
C GLY A 52 -10.95 -3.74 -13.57
N GLY A 53 -11.82 -3.20 -12.74
CA GLY A 53 -12.24 -3.85 -11.51
C GLY A 53 -12.16 -2.95 -10.30
N ILE A 54 -13.09 -3.20 -9.39
CA ILE A 54 -13.11 -2.59 -8.06
C ILE A 54 -12.71 -3.64 -7.05
N TYR A 55 -11.90 -3.21 -6.09
CA TYR A 55 -11.35 -4.04 -5.04
C TYR A 55 -11.57 -3.36 -3.69
N LEU A 56 -11.77 -4.14 -2.64
CA LEU A 56 -11.86 -3.64 -1.28
C LEU A 56 -10.82 -4.34 -0.42
N ASN A 57 -9.89 -3.57 0.10
CA ASN A 57 -8.86 -4.04 1.03
C ASN A 57 -9.22 -3.64 2.46
N SER A 58 -8.90 -4.52 3.39
CA SER A 58 -8.93 -4.28 4.83
C SER A 58 -7.61 -4.71 5.43
N GLU A 59 -7.11 -3.94 6.39
CA GLU A 59 -5.88 -4.27 7.10
C GLU A 59 -6.04 -4.07 8.60
N LEU A 60 -5.41 -4.95 9.37
CA LEU A 60 -5.16 -4.77 10.79
C LEU A 60 -3.65 -4.69 10.99
N ARG A 61 -3.17 -3.58 11.55
CA ARG A 61 -1.77 -3.33 11.86
C ARG A 61 -1.59 -3.27 13.37
N TYR A 62 -0.45 -3.75 13.85
CA TYR A 62 0.02 -3.61 15.21
C TYR A 62 1.45 -3.07 15.21
N GLN A 63 1.69 -2.02 16.00
CA GLN A 63 3.01 -1.43 16.18
C GLN A 63 3.66 -2.00 17.45
N ALA A 64 4.60 -2.92 17.28
CA ALA A 64 5.22 -3.63 18.39
C ALA A 64 6.27 -2.79 19.13
N SER A 65 7.05 -2.01 18.40
CA SER A 65 8.06 -1.07 18.92
C SER A 65 8.08 0.20 18.07
N GLU A 66 8.97 1.16 18.35
CA GLU A 66 9.14 2.34 17.49
C GLU A 66 9.60 1.98 16.07
N ASP A 67 10.39 0.90 15.96
CA ASP A 67 11.05 0.51 14.71
C ASP A 67 10.38 -0.67 13.99
N VAL A 68 9.44 -1.36 14.64
CA VAL A 68 8.84 -2.59 14.10
C VAL A 68 7.32 -2.56 14.20
N GLY A 69 6.68 -2.74 13.04
CA GLY A 69 5.25 -3.02 12.91
C GLY A 69 5.01 -4.37 12.25
N VAL A 70 3.86 -4.97 12.55
CA VAL A 70 3.35 -6.15 11.85
C VAL A 70 1.91 -5.90 11.44
N GLY A 71 1.44 -6.58 10.42
CA GLY A 71 0.07 -6.46 9.98
C GLY A 71 -0.43 -7.68 9.26
N PHE A 72 -1.75 -7.72 9.15
CA PHE A 72 -2.49 -8.71 8.39
C PHE A 72 -3.47 -7.97 7.47
N GLY A 73 -3.47 -8.35 6.20
CA GLY A 73 -4.34 -7.80 5.19
C GLY A 73 -5.28 -8.86 4.63
N PHE A 74 -6.49 -8.44 4.28
CA PHE A 74 -7.43 -9.20 3.49
C PHE A 74 -8.01 -8.27 2.43
N GLY A 75 -8.18 -8.74 1.21
CA GLY A 75 -8.86 -7.99 0.18
C GLY A 75 -9.70 -8.89 -0.72
N SER A 76 -10.77 -8.33 -1.27
CA SER A 76 -11.66 -9.04 -2.18
C SER A 76 -12.32 -8.07 -3.16
N GLY A 77 -12.65 -8.55 -4.35
CA GLY A 77 -13.32 -7.77 -5.38
C GLY A 77 -13.53 -8.56 -6.66
N GLU A 78 -13.73 -7.84 -7.76
CA GLU A 78 -14.05 -8.44 -9.07
C GLU A 78 -12.92 -9.33 -9.61
N MET A 79 -11.69 -9.07 -9.18
CA MET A 79 -10.49 -9.79 -9.61
C MET A 79 -10.20 -11.03 -8.74
N GLY A 80 -10.95 -11.26 -7.66
CA GLY A 80 -10.74 -12.38 -6.74
C GLY A 80 -10.49 -11.92 -5.32
N TYR A 81 -9.66 -12.65 -4.58
CA TYR A 81 -9.34 -12.34 -3.19
C TYR A 81 -7.86 -12.53 -2.87
N ASN A 82 -7.40 -11.84 -1.84
CA ASN A 82 -6.08 -12.02 -1.25
C ASN A 82 -6.14 -11.96 0.27
N PHE A 83 -5.17 -12.57 0.92
CA PHE A 83 -4.90 -12.36 2.33
C PHE A 83 -3.45 -12.66 2.64
N GLY A 84 -2.91 -12.02 3.67
CA GLY A 84 -1.50 -12.17 3.97
C GLY A 84 -1.05 -11.42 5.21
N GLY A 85 0.18 -11.69 5.61
CA GLY A 85 0.84 -11.01 6.70
C GLY A 85 2.03 -10.21 6.20
N TYR A 86 2.37 -9.14 6.92
CA TYR A 86 3.54 -8.32 6.62
C TYR A 86 4.20 -7.81 7.90
N GLY A 87 5.48 -7.48 7.78
CA GLY A 87 6.28 -6.74 8.74
C GLY A 87 6.78 -5.43 8.11
N VAL A 88 6.92 -4.41 8.94
CA VAL A 88 7.49 -3.12 8.54
C VAL A 88 8.64 -2.82 9.48
N TRP A 89 9.80 -2.55 8.90
CA TRP A 89 10.97 -2.05 9.62
C TRP A 89 11.15 -0.57 9.30
N TYR A 90 10.98 0.30 10.30
CA TYR A 90 11.20 1.75 10.19
C TYR A 90 12.69 2.04 10.40
N ILE A 91 13.46 2.03 9.31
CA ILE A 91 14.92 2.19 9.32
C ILE A 91 15.30 3.59 9.80
N ILE A 92 14.56 4.60 9.34
CA ILE A 92 14.72 6.00 9.77
C ILE A 92 13.33 6.48 10.22
N PRO A 93 13.08 6.61 11.54
CA PRO A 93 11.78 7.03 12.03
C PRO A 93 11.50 8.51 11.73
N ASP A 94 10.22 8.87 11.66
CA ASP A 94 9.77 10.25 11.45
C ASP A 94 9.96 11.09 12.72
N LEU A 95 11.16 11.65 12.87
CA LEU A 95 11.51 12.59 13.94
C LEU A 95 11.23 14.06 13.55
N GLN A 96 10.22 14.31 12.70
CA GLN A 96 9.76 15.62 12.20
C GLN A 96 10.72 16.38 11.28
N SER A 97 12.02 16.43 11.57
CA SER A 97 13.00 17.25 10.83
C SER A 97 13.53 16.57 9.57
N GLN A 98 13.62 15.24 9.56
CA GLN A 98 14.15 14.44 8.44
C GLN A 98 13.05 13.68 7.68
N PRO A 99 13.31 13.22 6.45
CA PRO A 99 12.49 12.20 5.80
C PRO A 99 12.55 10.89 6.59
N ALA A 100 11.44 10.17 6.62
CA ALA A 100 11.35 8.82 7.18
C ALA A 100 11.59 7.77 6.09
N VAL A 101 12.15 6.64 6.48
CA VAL A 101 12.45 5.51 5.58
C VAL A 101 12.02 4.22 6.26
N SER A 102 11.28 3.38 5.53
CA SER A 102 10.89 2.05 5.98
C SER A 102 11.11 1.00 4.90
N LEU A 103 11.14 -0.25 5.34
CA LEU A 103 11.12 -1.43 4.48
C LEU A 103 9.95 -2.31 4.93
N LEU A 104 8.96 -2.47 4.05
CA LEU A 104 7.89 -3.44 4.21
C LEU A 104 8.31 -4.76 3.57
N GLY A 105 8.12 -5.86 4.30
CA GLY A 105 8.26 -7.23 3.82
C GLY A 105 7.01 -8.03 4.14
N GLY A 106 6.47 -8.80 3.19
CA GLY A 106 5.23 -9.55 3.45
C GLY A 106 5.04 -10.75 2.54
N MET A 107 4.06 -11.57 2.90
CA MET A 107 3.65 -12.74 2.16
C MET A 107 2.13 -12.78 2.04
N TYR A 108 1.65 -13.00 0.82
CA TYR A 108 0.23 -12.98 0.51
C TYR A 108 -0.16 -14.21 -0.31
N PHE A 109 -1.29 -14.81 0.04
CA PHE A 109 -1.99 -15.76 -0.81
C PHE A 109 -2.97 -14.99 -1.68
N ASN A 110 -3.02 -15.34 -2.97
CA ASN A 110 -3.84 -14.68 -3.96
C ASN A 110 -4.63 -15.73 -4.75
N SER A 111 -5.89 -15.42 -5.07
CA SER A 111 -6.74 -16.21 -5.94
C SER A 111 -7.31 -15.32 -7.04
N LEU A 112 -6.84 -15.49 -8.28
CA LEU A 112 -7.20 -14.71 -9.46
C LEU A 112 -7.77 -15.64 -10.52
N LYS A 113 -9.03 -15.47 -10.94
CA LYS A 113 -9.67 -16.25 -12.02
C LYS A 113 -9.47 -17.78 -11.88
N LEU A 114 -9.63 -18.31 -10.65
CA LEU A 114 -9.45 -19.73 -10.28
C LEU A 114 -8.00 -20.22 -10.20
N GLU A 115 -7.01 -19.37 -10.48
CA GLU A 115 -5.60 -19.66 -10.23
C GLU A 115 -5.21 -19.18 -8.85
N ASN A 116 -4.54 -20.04 -8.10
CA ASN A 116 -4.01 -19.71 -6.78
C ASN A 116 -2.49 -19.59 -6.86
N TYR A 117 -1.96 -18.58 -6.18
CA TYR A 117 -0.53 -18.34 -6.12
C TYR A 117 -0.17 -17.60 -4.84
N PHE A 118 1.09 -17.71 -4.45
CA PHE A 118 1.63 -16.95 -3.32
C PHE A 118 2.58 -15.87 -3.83
N VAL A 119 2.61 -14.73 -3.15
CA VAL A 119 3.46 -13.58 -3.47
C VAL A 119 4.28 -13.20 -2.25
N LEU A 120 5.57 -12.95 -2.45
CA LEU A 120 6.37 -12.18 -1.50
C LEU A 120 6.35 -10.72 -1.93
N ARG A 121 6.27 -9.79 -0.97
CA ARG A 121 6.32 -8.35 -1.25
C ARG A 121 7.45 -7.70 -0.49
N PHE A 122 8.21 -6.86 -1.17
CA PHE A 122 9.23 -6.00 -0.56
C PHE A 122 9.01 -4.58 -1.06
N SER A 123 8.84 -3.63 -0.15
CA SER A 123 8.58 -2.23 -0.50
C SER A 123 9.43 -1.29 0.37
N PRO A 124 10.62 -0.86 -0.09
CA PRO A 124 11.23 0.34 0.45
C PRO A 124 10.33 1.56 0.22
N THR A 125 10.08 2.30 1.29
CA THR A 125 9.25 3.51 1.27
C THR A 125 10.01 4.66 1.89
N VAL A 126 9.89 5.84 1.29
CA VAL A 126 10.30 7.11 1.87
C VAL A 126 9.09 8.00 2.06
N SER A 127 9.04 8.74 3.16
CA SER A 127 7.96 9.69 3.43
C SER A 127 8.46 10.93 4.15
N LYS A 128 7.61 11.96 4.20
CA LYS A 128 7.89 13.17 4.96
C LYS A 128 6.61 13.74 5.54
N ARG A 129 6.51 13.82 6.86
CA ARG A 129 5.39 14.50 7.52
C ARG A 129 5.55 16.02 7.49
N PHE A 130 4.45 16.68 7.17
CA PHE A 130 4.25 18.12 7.29
C PHE A 130 3.19 18.40 8.34
N VAL A 131 3.58 19.12 9.40
CA VAL A 131 2.67 19.56 10.46
C VAL A 131 1.95 20.83 9.99
N MET A 132 0.62 20.77 9.93
CA MET A 132 -0.25 21.86 9.53
C MET A 132 -1.13 22.29 10.71
N GLY A 133 -1.70 23.49 10.67
CA GLY A 133 -2.60 23.96 11.74
C GLY A 133 -3.84 23.09 11.95
N TRP A 134 -4.28 22.37 10.92
CA TRP A 134 -5.48 21.51 10.94
C TRP A 134 -5.16 20.01 11.13
N GLY A 135 -3.90 19.60 11.10
CA GLY A 135 -3.53 18.19 11.05
C GLY A 135 -2.14 17.93 10.51
N ASN A 136 -1.91 16.71 10.02
CA ASN A 136 -0.66 16.32 9.39
C ASN A 136 -0.91 15.82 7.96
N LEU A 137 -0.01 16.17 7.04
CA LEU A 137 0.04 15.65 5.68
C LEU A 137 1.36 14.90 5.50
N THR A 138 1.30 13.62 5.14
CA THR A 138 2.47 12.77 4.96
C THR A 138 2.48 12.19 3.55
N PRO A 139 3.03 12.90 2.54
CA PRO A 139 3.33 12.30 1.25
C PRO A 139 4.39 11.22 1.39
N TYR A 140 4.28 10.22 0.53
CA TYR A 140 5.25 9.13 0.46
C TYR A 140 5.40 8.61 -0.96
N TRP A 141 6.53 7.94 -1.17
CA TRP A 141 6.86 7.25 -2.40
C TRP A 141 7.50 5.91 -2.05
N ALA A 142 7.22 4.90 -2.86
CA ALA A 142 7.79 3.57 -2.69
C ALA A 142 8.03 2.86 -4.02
N MET A 143 8.86 1.83 -3.92
CA MET A 143 9.08 0.86 -4.99
C MET A 143 8.78 -0.52 -4.44
N GLN A 144 7.82 -1.21 -5.03
CA GLN A 144 7.39 -2.53 -4.64
C GLN A 144 7.94 -3.58 -5.61
N PHE A 145 8.52 -4.64 -5.05
CA PHE A 145 9.02 -5.81 -5.75
C PHE A 145 8.23 -7.02 -5.30
N SER A 146 7.74 -7.82 -6.25
CA SER A 146 6.86 -8.93 -5.91
C SER A 146 7.07 -10.16 -6.80
N PRO A 147 7.89 -11.14 -6.34
CA PRO A 147 7.90 -12.45 -6.97
C PRO A 147 6.65 -13.26 -6.58
N SER A 148 5.98 -13.80 -7.59
CA SER A 148 4.79 -14.62 -7.52
C SER A 148 5.12 -16.07 -7.88
N PHE A 149 4.60 -17.00 -7.10
CA PHE A 149 4.82 -18.43 -7.23
C PHE A 149 3.47 -19.13 -7.41
N SER A 150 3.22 -19.63 -8.62
CA SER A 150 1.96 -20.33 -8.94
C SER A 150 1.99 -21.76 -8.41
N PHE A 151 0.84 -22.23 -7.89
CA PHE A 151 0.67 -23.64 -7.52
C PHE A 151 0.34 -24.54 -8.73
N GLY A 152 0.11 -23.95 -9.91
CA GLY A 152 -0.26 -24.65 -11.14
C GLY A 152 0.89 -24.73 -12.16
N ALA A 153 0.51 -24.91 -13.43
CA ALA A 153 1.45 -24.95 -14.56
C ALA A 153 1.88 -23.55 -15.04
N ALA A 154 1.32 -22.48 -14.48
CA ALA A 154 1.67 -21.11 -14.86
C ALA A 154 3.12 -20.78 -14.42
N PRO A 155 3.87 -20.00 -15.23
CA PRO A 155 5.21 -19.59 -14.87
C PRO A 155 5.20 -18.67 -13.64
N ASN A 156 6.26 -18.73 -12.84
CA ASN A 156 6.52 -17.73 -11.82
C ASN A 156 6.69 -16.35 -12.46
N VAL A 157 6.10 -15.33 -11.85
CA VAL A 157 6.11 -13.96 -12.38
C VAL A 157 6.86 -13.08 -11.40
N PHE A 158 7.66 -12.17 -11.90
CA PHE A 158 8.22 -11.08 -11.10
C PHE A 158 7.55 -9.78 -11.51
N SER A 159 7.04 -9.04 -10.53
CA SER A 159 6.47 -7.72 -10.76
C SER A 159 7.23 -6.62 -10.02
N ILE A 160 7.26 -5.45 -10.66
CA ILE A 160 7.79 -4.20 -10.11
C ILE A 160 6.72 -3.13 -10.28
N ARG A 161 6.43 -2.42 -9.20
CA ARG A 161 5.49 -1.30 -9.16
C ARG A 161 6.12 -0.12 -8.44
N THR A 162 5.88 1.10 -8.91
CA THR A 162 6.15 2.30 -8.12
C THR A 162 4.85 2.86 -7.59
N VAL A 163 4.89 3.39 -6.37
CA VAL A 163 3.71 3.84 -5.66
C VAL A 163 3.98 5.22 -5.09
N MET A 164 3.01 6.12 -5.24
CA MET A 164 3.05 7.43 -4.61
C MET A 164 1.70 7.69 -3.95
N GLY A 165 1.73 8.34 -2.79
CA GLY A 165 0.51 8.63 -2.07
C GLY A 165 0.67 9.71 -1.03
N SER A 166 -0.40 9.93 -0.28
CA SER A 166 -0.41 10.83 0.86
C SER A 166 -1.38 10.35 1.91
N GLN A 167 -0.93 10.40 3.16
CA GLN A 167 -1.78 10.25 4.33
C GLN A 167 -2.12 11.62 4.91
N VAL A 168 -3.36 11.79 5.32
CA VAL A 168 -3.86 13.00 5.98
C VAL A 168 -4.44 12.60 7.33
N ASN A 169 -3.90 13.15 8.41
CA ASN A 169 -4.45 13.01 9.76
C ASN A 169 -5.12 14.31 10.15
N VAL A 170 -6.44 14.30 10.34
CA VAL A 170 -7.21 15.51 10.69
C VAL A 170 -7.47 15.53 12.18
N HIS A 171 -6.89 16.50 12.90
CA HIS A 171 -6.99 16.56 14.37
C HIS A 171 -8.44 16.64 14.87
N ALA A 172 -9.31 17.34 14.13
CA ALA A 172 -10.73 17.48 14.46
C ALA A 172 -11.52 16.16 14.40
N LEU A 173 -10.98 15.12 13.75
CA LEU A 173 -11.64 13.82 13.56
C LEU A 173 -11.09 12.73 14.50
N GLY A 174 -10.52 13.12 15.64
CA GLY A 174 -10.15 12.17 16.70
C GLY A 174 -9.08 11.15 16.29
N GLY A 175 -8.18 11.52 15.37
CA GLY A 175 -7.12 10.63 14.88
C GLY A 175 -7.51 9.76 13.68
N LEU A 176 -8.69 9.96 13.09
CA LEU A 176 -9.02 9.40 11.78
C LEU A 176 -7.98 9.84 10.74
N ARG A 177 -7.51 8.88 9.95
CA ARG A 177 -6.58 9.10 8.85
C ARG A 177 -7.29 8.83 7.53
N LEU A 178 -7.08 9.73 6.58
CA LEU A 178 -7.46 9.55 5.19
C LEU A 178 -6.22 9.26 4.38
N TRP A 179 -6.35 8.44 3.37
CA TRP A 179 -5.23 7.97 2.59
C TRP A 179 -5.60 7.93 1.11
N LEU A 180 -4.63 8.30 0.28
CA LEU A 180 -4.75 8.37 -1.16
C LEU A 180 -3.48 7.79 -1.76
N GLU A 181 -3.63 6.84 -2.68
CA GLU A 181 -2.51 6.18 -3.35
C GLU A 181 -2.75 6.01 -4.83
N PHE A 182 -1.64 6.11 -5.56
CA PHE A 182 -1.55 5.82 -6.97
C PHE A 182 -0.37 4.89 -7.23
N GLY A 183 -0.67 3.70 -7.74
CA GLY A 183 0.31 2.70 -8.15
C GLY A 183 0.50 2.69 -9.66
N LEU A 184 1.74 2.61 -10.11
CA LEU A 184 2.13 2.45 -11.51
C LEU A 184 2.97 1.18 -11.68
N GLY A 185 2.45 0.23 -12.45
CA GLY A 185 3.16 -0.98 -12.85
C GLY A 185 4.30 -0.66 -13.81
N ILE A 186 5.51 -1.09 -13.45
CA ILE A 186 6.71 -0.97 -14.29
C ILE A 186 6.96 -2.27 -15.06
N VAL A 187 6.92 -3.41 -14.35
CA VAL A 187 7.11 -4.75 -14.90
C VAL A 187 6.00 -5.64 -14.36
N ASN A 188 5.14 -6.19 -15.20
CA ASN A 188 4.03 -7.10 -14.83
C ASN A 188 3.14 -6.62 -13.65
N GLY A 189 3.20 -5.32 -13.31
CA GLY A 189 2.50 -4.73 -12.18
C GLY A 189 1.20 -4.05 -12.60
N LEU A 190 0.29 -3.89 -11.64
CA LEU A 190 -0.95 -3.17 -11.83
C LEU A 190 -0.76 -1.65 -11.70
N ASN A 191 -1.53 -0.93 -12.51
CA ASN A 191 -1.83 0.46 -12.34
C ASN A 191 -3.12 0.54 -11.53
N GLU A 192 -3.07 1.24 -10.41
CA GLU A 192 -4.18 1.29 -9.47
C GLU A 192 -4.31 2.65 -8.80
N PHE A 193 -5.51 2.91 -8.32
CA PHE A 193 -5.85 4.06 -7.52
C PHE A 193 -6.62 3.60 -6.32
N ALA A 194 -6.21 4.02 -5.13
CA ALA A 194 -6.81 3.58 -3.90
C ALA A 194 -7.09 4.76 -2.96
N LEU A 195 -8.23 4.67 -2.27
CA LEU A 195 -8.67 5.60 -1.24
C LEU A 195 -8.83 4.81 0.05
N GLY A 196 -8.23 5.28 1.13
CA GLY A 196 -8.20 4.58 2.40
C GLY A 196 -8.74 5.44 3.53
N ILE A 197 -9.40 4.79 4.48
CA ILE A 197 -9.65 5.34 5.80
C ILE A 197 -9.00 4.42 6.82
N SER A 198 -8.30 4.97 7.81
CA SER A 198 -7.77 4.19 8.92
C SER A 198 -7.98 4.86 10.26
N TYR A 199 -8.06 4.04 11.29
CA TYR A 199 -8.27 4.51 12.65
C TYR A 199 -7.32 3.78 13.62
N PRO A 200 -6.36 4.49 14.23
CA PRO A 200 -5.50 3.94 15.26
C PRO A 200 -6.20 3.89 16.62
N PHE A 201 -5.98 2.83 17.39
CA PHE A 201 -6.49 2.66 18.74
C PHE A 201 -5.46 1.96 19.64
N SER A 202 -5.40 2.37 20.90
CA SER A 202 -4.48 1.76 21.87
C SER A 202 -4.87 0.31 22.17
N GLY A 203 -3.87 -0.56 22.37
CA GLY A 203 -4.10 -1.86 22.96
C GLY A 203 -4.68 -1.74 24.37
N LEU A 204 -5.45 -2.74 24.81
CA LEU A 204 -5.84 -2.83 26.22
C LEU A 204 -4.55 -2.93 27.05
N ASN A 205 -4.32 -1.95 27.92
CA ASN A 205 -3.27 -2.04 28.92
C ASN A 205 -3.62 -3.22 29.84
N GLY A 206 -2.92 -4.34 29.68
CA GLY A 206 -2.97 -5.48 30.59
C GLY A 206 -2.25 -5.18 31.91
#